data_AF-B0K3G6-F1
#
_entry.id   AF-B0K3G6-F1
#
_cell.length_a   1.000
_cell.length_b   1.000
_cell.length_c   1.000
_cell.angle_alpha   90.00
_cell.angle_beta   90.00
_cell.angle_gamma   90.00
#
_symmetry.space_group_name_H-M   'P 1'
#
loop_
_entity.id
_entity.type
_entity.pdbx_description
1 polymer ?
#
loop_
_entity_poly.entity_id
_entity_poly.type
_entity_poly.pdbx_seq_one_letter_code
_entity_poly.pdbx_strand_id
1 'polypeptide(L)'
;MAYIIIISLLIGIVIGFILPINIPSTYVSYLSVAILAALDSVFGGIRASLEEKFDNLIFITGFFGNAILAGGLAYIGDVLGVPIYLAAIFVFGSRLFVNFAYIRRYLIDKMRRR
;
A
#
# COMPACT_ATOMS: atom_id res chain seq x y z
N MET A 1 22.37 3.40 -4.38
CA MET A 1 20.92 3.44 -4.67
C MET A 1 20.04 3.14 -3.46
N ALA A 2 20.25 2.04 -2.71
CA ALA A 2 19.43 1.69 -1.53
C ALA A 2 19.37 2.79 -0.44
N TYR A 3 20.47 3.50 -0.20
CA TYR A 3 20.51 4.63 0.75
C TYR A 3 19.51 5.74 0.42
N ILE A 4 19.29 6.04 -0.87
CA ILE A 4 18.33 7.08 -1.29
C ILE A 4 16.92 6.66 -0.91
N ILE A 5 16.55 5.39 -1.08
CA ILE A 5 15.22 4.87 -0.72
C ILE A 5 14.98 4.95 0.78
N ILE A 6 15.96 4.53 1.59
CA ILE A 6 15.86 4.56 3.05
C ILE A 6 15.76 6.00 3.54
N ILE A 7 16.59 6.91 3.01
CA ILE A 7 16.57 8.34 3.37
C ILE A 7 15.23 8.97 2.97
N SER A 8 14.72 8.72 1.76
CA SER A 8 13.42 9.25 1.32
C SER A 8 12.26 8.74 2.18
N LEU A 9 12.29 7.47 2.62
CA LEU A 9 11.30 6.92 3.54
C LEU A 9 11.38 7.61 4.91
N LEU A 10 12.59 7.76 5.45
CA LEU A 10 12.81 8.41 6.74
C LEU A 10 12.35 9.86 6.73
N ILE A 11 12.68 10.59 5.65
CA ILE A 11 12.24 11.97 5.43
C ILE A 11 10.70 12.03 5.40
N GLY A 12 10.04 11.13 4.66
CA GLY A 12 8.58 11.08 4.61
C GLY A 12 7.93 10.84 5.98
N ILE A 13 8.50 9.93 6.78
CA ILE A 13 8.03 9.65 8.15
C ILE A 13 8.20 10.89 9.03
N VAL A 14 9.39 11.52 9.02
CA VAL A 14 9.68 12.71 9.82
C VAL A 14 8.76 13.87 9.44
N ILE A 15 8.56 14.12 8.15
CA ILE A 15 7.60 15.13 7.67
C ILE A 15 6.21 14.82 8.19
N GLY A 16 5.75 13.57 8.11
CA GLY A 16 4.44 13.15 8.62
C GLY A 16 4.25 13.39 10.12
N PHE A 17 5.29 13.20 10.93
CA PHE A 17 5.25 13.48 12.37
C PHE A 17 5.26 14.96 12.71
N ILE A 18 5.99 15.78 11.94
CA ILE A 18 6.10 17.23 12.19
C ILE A 18 4.86 17.98 11.70
N LEU A 19 4.18 17.47 10.68
CA LEU A 19 3.00 18.11 10.11
C LEU A 19 1.85 18.12 11.14
N PRO A 20 1.40 19.30 11.62
CA PRO A 20 0.34 19.40 12.63
C PRO A 20 -1.05 19.25 11.98
N ILE A 21 -1.23 18.24 11.15
CA ILE A 21 -2.52 17.96 10.51
C ILE A 21 -3.33 17.05 11.43
N ASN A 22 -4.25 17.67 12.17
CA ASN A 22 -5.29 16.92 12.87
C ASN A 22 -6.30 16.43 11.85
N ILE A 23 -6.28 15.13 11.58
CA ILE A 23 -7.24 14.49 10.68
C ILE A 23 -8.56 14.35 11.44
N PRO A 24 -9.66 14.99 10.98
CA PRO A 24 -10.96 14.81 11.60
C PRO A 24 -11.34 13.33 11.60
N SER A 25 -12.03 12.88 12.66
CA SER A 25 -12.40 11.47 12.86
C SER A 25 -13.12 10.85 11.66
N THR A 26 -13.88 11.65 10.91
CA THR A 26 -14.62 11.24 9.70
C THR A 26 -13.70 10.80 8.55
N TYR A 27 -12.50 11.37 8.43
CA TYR A 27 -11.56 11.05 7.33
C TYR A 27 -10.58 9.92 7.66
N VAL A 28 -10.54 9.47 8.93
CA VAL A 28 -9.61 8.44 9.39
C VAL A 28 -9.82 7.13 8.65
N SER A 29 -11.08 6.74 8.41
CA SER A 29 -11.41 5.53 7.66
C SER A 29 -10.89 5.61 6.23
N TYR A 30 -11.06 6.74 5.54
CA TYR A 30 -10.69 6.88 4.13
C TYR A 30 -9.18 6.83 3.96
N LEU A 31 -8.47 7.54 4.84
CA LEU A 31 -7.01 7.51 4.86
C LEU A 31 -6.50 6.10 5.15
N SER A 32 -7.11 5.40 6.12
CA SER A 32 -6.69 4.03 6.50
C SER A 32 -6.79 3.07 5.32
N VAL A 33 -7.90 3.11 4.56
CA VAL A 33 -8.06 2.26 3.38
C VAL A 33 -7.12 2.70 2.24
N ALA A 34 -6.92 4.00 2.03
CA ALA A 34 -5.99 4.51 1.03
C ALA A 34 -4.53 4.07 1.31
N ILE A 35 -4.09 4.14 2.57
CA ILE A 35 -2.77 3.65 2.99
C ILE A 35 -2.66 2.14 2.78
N LEU A 36 -3.69 1.37 3.15
CA LEU A 36 -3.69 -0.08 2.93
C LEU A 36 -3.56 -0.43 1.44
N ALA A 37 -4.23 0.31 0.56
CA ALA A 37 -4.13 0.14 -0.88
C ALA A 37 -2.74 0.53 -1.43
N ALA A 38 -2.15 1.62 -0.91
CA ALA A 38 -0.78 2.01 -1.25
C ALA A 38 0.24 0.94 -0.81
N LEU A 39 0.06 0.36 0.38
CA LEU A 39 0.89 -0.73 0.89
C LEU A 39 0.76 -1.98 0.02
N ASP A 40 -0.43 -2.35 -0.45
CA ASP A 40 -0.59 -3.47 -1.39
C ASP A 40 0.28 -3.26 -2.64
N SER A 41 0.33 -2.05 -3.20
CA SER A 41 1.21 -1.72 -4.32
C SER A 41 2.70 -1.80 -3.98
N VAL A 42 3.12 -1.45 -2.75
CA VAL A 42 4.50 -1.65 -2.28
C VAL A 42 4.87 -3.13 -2.27
N PHE A 43 4.02 -3.98 -1.69
CA PHE A 43 4.27 -5.42 -1.65
C PHE A 43 4.20 -6.04 -3.06
N GLY A 44 3.28 -5.59 -3.91
CA GLY A 44 3.21 -5.97 -5.32
C GLY A 44 4.47 -5.59 -6.09
N GLY A 45 5.03 -4.40 -5.84
CA GLY A 45 6.28 -3.93 -6.44
C GLY A 45 7.48 -4.78 -6.00
N ILE A 46 7.58 -5.10 -4.70
CA ILE A 46 8.63 -6.00 -4.18
C ILE A 46 8.53 -7.36 -4.87
N ARG A 47 7.33 -7.93 -4.95
CA ARG A 47 7.10 -9.21 -5.65
C ARG A 47 7.52 -9.13 -7.12
N ALA A 48 7.10 -8.10 -7.84
CA ALA A 48 7.46 -7.91 -9.24
C ALA A 48 8.98 -7.77 -9.44
N SER A 49 9.67 -7.15 -8.47
CA SER A 49 11.14 -7.08 -8.47
C SER A 49 11.80 -8.44 -8.28
N LEU A 50 11.27 -9.31 -7.41
CA LEU A 50 11.76 -10.68 -7.23
C LEU A 50 11.49 -11.58 -8.46
N GLU A 51 10.43 -11.27 -9.23
CA GLU A 51 10.06 -11.95 -10.48
C GLU A 51 10.74 -11.33 -11.72
N GLU A 52 11.62 -10.32 -11.58
CA GLU A 52 12.28 -9.58 -12.67
C GLU A 52 11.28 -8.92 -13.67
N LYS A 53 10.06 -8.61 -13.21
CA LYS A 53 8.98 -7.98 -13.98
C LYS A 53 8.59 -6.60 -13.46
N PHE A 54 9.50 -5.95 -12.72
CA PHE A 54 9.21 -4.66 -12.12
C PHE A 54 9.21 -3.55 -13.19
N ASP A 55 8.11 -2.80 -13.22
CA ASP A 55 7.94 -1.64 -14.08
C ASP A 55 7.58 -0.42 -13.21
N ASN A 56 8.38 0.64 -13.34
CA ASN A 56 8.21 1.87 -12.57
C ASN A 56 6.86 2.55 -12.82
N LEU A 57 6.40 2.56 -14.06
CA LEU A 57 5.14 3.21 -14.44
C LEU A 57 3.96 2.44 -13.86
N ILE A 58 3.98 1.11 -13.93
CA ILE A 58 2.94 0.26 -13.32
C ILE A 58 2.94 0.42 -11.80
N PHE A 59 4.12 0.48 -11.17
CA PHE A 59 4.22 0.69 -9.73
C PHE A 59 3.66 2.05 -9.29
N ILE A 60 4.07 3.14 -9.94
CA ILE A 60 3.64 4.51 -9.58
C ILE A 60 2.13 4.68 -9.81
N THR A 61 1.63 4.23 -10.97
CA THR A 61 0.20 4.31 -11.29
C THR A 61 -0.64 3.44 -10.35
N GLY A 62 -0.15 2.25 -9.99
CA GLY A 62 -0.76 1.40 -8.98
C GLY A 62 -0.78 2.05 -7.61
N PHE A 63 0.34 2.59 -7.14
CA PHE A 63 0.48 3.19 -5.81
C PHE A 63 -0.51 4.34 -5.58
N PHE A 64 -0.50 5.34 -6.47
CA PHE A 64 -1.40 6.48 -6.35
C PHE A 64 -2.82 6.15 -6.80
N GLY A 65 -2.98 5.42 -7.90
CA GLY A 65 -4.29 5.07 -8.46
C GLY A 65 -5.10 4.21 -7.49
N ASN A 66 -4.51 3.18 -6.91
CA ASN A 66 -5.20 2.32 -5.94
C ASN A 66 -5.52 3.08 -4.65
N ALA A 67 -4.62 3.92 -4.15
CA ALA A 67 -4.87 4.73 -2.95
C ALA A 67 -6.04 5.70 -3.14
N ILE A 68 -6.06 6.42 -4.27
CA ILE A 68 -7.15 7.36 -4.62
C ILE A 68 -8.46 6.58 -4.81
N LEU A 69 -8.44 5.46 -5.54
CA LEU A 69 -9.63 4.64 -5.75
C LEU A 69 -10.17 4.09 -4.43
N ALA A 70 -9.30 3.61 -3.54
CA ALA A 70 -9.71 3.04 -2.26
C ALA A 70 -10.29 4.09 -1.31
N GLY A 71 -9.64 5.26 -1.20
CA GLY A 71 -10.17 6.39 -0.44
C GLY A 71 -11.48 6.93 -1.04
N GLY A 72 -11.57 7.00 -2.37
CA GLY A 72 -12.79 7.40 -3.09
C GLY A 72 -13.94 6.43 -2.88
N LEU A 73 -13.69 5.12 -2.91
CA LEU A 73 -14.70 4.10 -2.61
C LEU A 73 -15.17 4.17 -1.15
N ALA A 74 -14.25 4.43 -0.21
CA ALA A 74 -14.60 4.62 1.19
C ALA A 74 -15.49 5.86 1.38
N TYR A 75 -15.17 6.97 0.71
CA TYR A 75 -15.98 8.18 0.70
C TYR A 75 -17.37 7.96 0.10
N ILE A 76 -17.45 7.30 -1.06
CA ILE A 76 -18.73 6.98 -1.70
C ILE A 76 -19.58 6.10 -0.77
N GLY A 77 -18.97 5.12 -0.10
CA GLY A 77 -19.66 4.29 0.88
C GLY A 77 -20.28 5.10 2.01
N ASP A 78 -19.51 6.02 2.59
CA ASP A 78 -20.00 6.89 3.66
C ASP A 78 -21.19 7.75 3.22
N VAL A 79 -21.10 8.36 2.02
CA VAL A 79 -22.20 9.17 1.44
C VAL A 79 -23.46 8.33 1.20
N LEU A 80 -23.30 7.05 0.82
CA LEU A 80 -24.42 6.13 0.60
C LEU A 80 -24.94 5.48 1.89
N GLY A 81 -24.29 5.69 3.03
CA GLY A 81 -24.61 5.02 4.29
C GLY A 81 -24.29 3.52 4.30
N VAL A 82 -23.39 3.06 3.42
CA VAL A 82 -22.98 1.65 3.27
C VAL A 82 -21.50 1.50 3.59
N PRO A 83 -21.07 0.50 4.37
CA PRO A 83 -19.67 0.34 4.77
C PRO A 83 -18.79 -0.24 3.65
N ILE A 84 -18.76 0.39 2.47
CA ILE A 84 -17.98 -0.04 1.29
C ILE A 84 -16.48 -0.11 1.60
N TYR A 85 -16.01 0.70 2.55
CA TYR A 85 -14.63 0.65 3.04
C TYR A 85 -14.23 -0.77 3.51
N LEU A 86 -15.16 -1.59 4.03
CA LEU A 86 -14.89 -2.98 4.41
C LEU A 86 -14.55 -3.85 3.19
N ALA A 87 -15.25 -3.65 2.07
CA ALA A 87 -14.96 -4.38 0.83
C ALA A 87 -13.56 -4.02 0.30
N ALA A 88 -13.21 -2.74 0.33
CA ALA A 88 -11.87 -2.28 -0.04
C ALA A 88 -10.80 -2.88 0.88
N ILE A 89 -11.00 -2.85 2.21
CA ILE A 89 -10.08 -3.48 3.18
C ILE A 89 -9.91 -4.97 2.87
N PHE A 90 -10.99 -5.68 2.59
CA PHE A 90 -10.91 -7.12 2.29
C PHE A 90 -10.12 -7.40 1.01
N VAL A 91 -10.38 -6.64 -0.06
CA VAL A 91 -9.69 -6.82 -1.35
C VAL A 91 -8.22 -6.42 -1.28
N PHE A 92 -7.89 -5.23 -0.77
CA PHE A 92 -6.50 -4.79 -0.65
C PHE A 92 -5.75 -5.58 0.42
N GLY A 93 -6.37 -5.87 1.55
CA GLY A 93 -5.79 -6.66 2.62
C GLY A 93 -5.48 -8.09 2.17
N SER A 94 -6.41 -8.78 1.51
CA SER A 94 -6.15 -10.13 0.99
C SER A 94 -5.02 -10.14 -0.04
N ARG A 95 -4.98 -9.18 -0.97
CA ARG A 95 -3.88 -9.05 -1.94
C ARG A 95 -2.53 -8.79 -1.28
N LEU A 96 -2.49 -7.94 -0.24
CA LEU A 96 -1.27 -7.67 0.52
C LEU A 96 -0.75 -8.95 1.18
N PHE A 97 -1.62 -9.71 1.85
CA PHE A 97 -1.22 -10.97 2.49
C PHE A 97 -0.75 -12.02 1.47
N VAL A 98 -1.40 -12.08 0.30
CA VAL A 98 -0.97 -12.96 -0.80
C VAL A 98 0.42 -12.55 -1.29
N ASN A 99 0.64 -11.27 -1.58
CA ASN A 99 1.95 -10.76 -2.00
C ASN A 99 3.03 -11.06 -0.96
N PHE A 100 2.74 -10.86 0.34
CA PHE A 100 3.66 -11.23 1.42
C PHE A 100 3.96 -12.73 1.45
N ALA A 101 2.95 -13.59 1.30
CA ALA A 101 3.15 -15.04 1.28
C ALA A 101 4.06 -15.48 0.12
N TYR A 102 3.92 -14.86 -1.06
CA TYR A 102 4.82 -15.07 -2.21
C TYR A 102 6.25 -14.64 -1.89
N ILE A 103 6.46 -13.41 -1.42
CA ILE A 103 7.78 -12.87 -1.06
C ILE A 103 8.48 -13.79 -0.06
N ARG A 104 7.78 -14.16 1.02
CA ARG A 104 8.30 -15.05 2.06
C ARG A 104 8.72 -16.41 1.47
N ARG A 105 7.87 -17.02 0.63
CA ARG A 105 8.18 -18.31 0.00
C ARG A 105 9.42 -18.23 -0.90
N TYR A 106 9.48 -17.20 -1.75
CA TYR A 106 10.62 -16.96 -2.63
C TYR A 106 11.94 -16.83 -1.85
N LEU A 107 11.94 -16.05 -0.76
CA LEU A 107 13.14 -15.87 0.07
C LEU A 107 13.60 -17.19 0.71
N ILE A 108 12.67 -18.00 1.24
CA ILE A 108 12.99 -19.30 1.85
C ILE A 108 13.54 -20.27 0.80
N ASP A 109 12.93 -20.37 -0.38
CA ASP A 109 13.39 -21.26 -1.45
C ASP A 109 14.79 -20.86 -1.95
N LYS A 110 15.05 -19.55 -2.07
CA LYS A 110 16.38 -19.02 -2.42
C LYS A 110 17.42 -19.33 -1.34
N MET A 111 17.05 -19.31 -0.07
CA MET A 111 17.92 -19.71 1.04
C MET A 111 18.23 -21.21 1.05
N ARG A 112 17.26 -22.07 0.71
CA ARG A 112 17.44 -23.54 0.69
C ARG A 112 18.22 -24.09 -0.51
N ARG A 113 18.22 -23.35 -1.63
CA ARG A 113 18.99 -23.69 -2.84
C ARG A 113 20.46 -23.25 -2.78
N ARG A 114 20.84 -22.51 -1.73
CA ARG A 114 22.24 -22.20 -1.38
C ARG A 114 22.69 -23.12 -0.27
#